data_AF-A0A7G3A1R1-F1
#
_entry.id   AF-A0A7G3A1R1-F1
#
_cell.length_a   1.000
_cell.length_b   1.000
_cell.length_c   1.000
_cell.angle_alpha   90.00
_cell.angle_beta   90.00
_cell.angle_gamma   90.00
#
_symmetry.space_group_name_H-M   'P 1'
#
loop_
_entity.id
_entity.type
_entity.pdbx_description
1 polymer ?
#
loop_
_entity_poly.entity_id
_entity_poly.type
_entity_poly.pdbx_seq_one_letter_code
_entity_poly.pdbx_strand_id
1 'polypeptide(L)' 'MLGKDGQPTDFVERAHKAGLLVHVYTVRDDRPDAPFTDSRDELKALFDAGVDGVWADFPATAVEVRGQAED' A
#
# COMPACT_ATOMS: atom_id res chain seq x y z
N MET A 1 -8.16 4.37 1.33
CA MET A 1 -7.91 3.19 0.49
C MET A 1 -8.03 1.92 1.31
N LEU A 2 -7.31 1.81 2.42
CA LEU A 2 -7.55 0.79 3.44
C LEU A 2 -8.50 1.34 4.51
N GLY A 3 -9.34 0.48 5.08
CA GLY A 3 -10.15 0.76 6.25
C GLY A 3 -9.32 0.74 7.53
N LYS A 4 -9.94 1.06 8.66
CA LYS A 4 -9.30 1.01 10.00
C LYS A 4 -8.88 -0.40 10.41
N ASP A 5 -9.42 -1.40 9.74
CA ASP A 5 -9.15 -2.83 9.86
C ASP A 5 -8.12 -3.33 8.83
N GLY A 6 -7.52 -2.42 8.04
CA GLY A 6 -6.51 -2.76 7.04
C GLY A 6 -7.08 -3.39 5.77
N GLN A 7 -8.40 -3.53 5.65
CA GLN A 7 -9.04 -4.10 4.48
C GLN A 7 -9.22 -3.06 3.36
N PRO A 8 -9.10 -3.44 2.08
CA PRO A 8 -9.33 -2.51 0.98
C PRO A 8 -10.79 -2.02 0.95
N THR A 9 -10.94 -0.74 0.62
CA THR A 9 -12.21 -0.08 0.29
C THR A 9 -12.34 0.08 -1.23
N ASP A 10 -13.47 0.60 -1.72
CA ASP A 10 -13.67 0.88 -3.15
C ASP A 10 -12.88 2.09 -3.70
N PHE A 11 -12.05 2.73 -2.87
CA PHE A 11 -11.42 4.01 -3.22
C PHE A 11 -10.54 3.93 -4.47
N VAL A 12 -9.66 2.91 -4.55
CA VAL A 12 -8.73 2.75 -5.68
C VAL A 12 -9.50 2.48 -6.96
N GLU A 13 -10.49 1.58 -6.91
CA GLU A 13 -11.37 1.29 -8.03
C GLU A 13 -12.08 2.56 -8.55
N ARG A 14 -12.61 3.40 -7.66
CA ARG A 14 -13.28 4.65 -8.05
C ARG A 14 -12.29 5.67 -8.64
N ALA A 15 -11.06 5.73 -8.14
CA ALA A 15 -10.01 6.58 -8.71
C ALA A 15 -9.66 6.13 -10.14
N HIS A 16 -9.45 4.83 -10.34
CA HIS A 16 -9.18 4.26 -11.66
C HIS A 16 -10.35 4.48 -12.64
N LYS A 17 -11.60 4.31 -12.20
CA LYS A 17 -12.81 4.64 -13.00
C LYS A 17 -12.87 6.10 -13.43
N ALA A 18 -12.27 7.00 -12.66
CA ALA A 18 -12.15 8.42 -12.99
C ALA A 18 -10.89 8.74 -13.83
N GLY A 19 -10.08 7.74 -14.20
CA GLY A 19 -8.84 7.93 -14.94
C GLY A 19 -7.69 8.51 -14.12
N LEU A 20 -7.74 8.36 -12.78
CA LEU A 20 -6.73 8.86 -11.86
C LEU A 20 -5.81 7.74 -11.37
N LEU A 21 -4.53 8.06 -11.19
CA LEU A 21 -3.57 7.21 -10.50
C LEU A 21 -3.65 7.43 -8.98
N VAL A 22 -3.30 6.40 -8.21
CA VAL A 22 -3.21 6.43 -6.75
C VAL A 22 -1.78 6.14 -6.31
N HIS A 23 -1.09 7.16 -5.83
CA HIS A 23 0.22 7.03 -5.19
C HIS A 23 0.11 7.32 -3.69
N VAL A 24 0.57 6.38 -2.86
CA VAL A 24 0.49 6.46 -1.40
C VAL A 24 1.74 7.09 -0.81
N TYR A 25 1.59 7.89 0.23
CA TYR A 25 2.69 8.33 1.09
C TYR A 25 2.22 8.36 2.56
N THR A 26 3.07 8.07 3.56
CA THR A 26 4.46 7.59 3.50
C THR A 26 4.56 6.28 4.25
N VAL A 27 4.99 5.21 3.58
CA VAL A 27 5.16 3.90 4.21
C VAL A 27 6.50 3.82 4.94
N ARG A 28 6.48 3.34 6.19
CA ARG A 28 7.61 3.43 7.12
C ARG A 28 7.76 2.20 8.00
N ASP A 29 8.91 1.54 7.90
CA ASP A 29 9.28 0.42 8.77
C ASP A 29 9.40 0.83 10.24
N ASP A 30 9.92 2.04 10.51
CA ASP A 30 10.14 2.55 11.87
C ASP A 30 8.87 3.09 12.55
N ARG A 31 7.80 3.23 11.79
CA ARG A 31 6.50 3.72 12.26
C ARG A 31 5.38 3.18 11.37
N PRO A 32 5.03 1.89 11.49
CA PRO A 32 3.95 1.28 10.73
C PRO A 32 2.62 1.95 11.06
N ASP A 33 1.77 2.15 10.05
CA ASP A 33 0.45 2.72 10.26
C ASP A 33 -0.55 1.66 10.75
N ALA A 34 -1.32 2.01 11.78
CA ALA A 34 -2.35 1.12 12.31
C ALA A 34 -3.36 0.74 11.20
N PRO A 35 -3.83 -0.52 11.17
CA PRO A 35 -3.69 -1.53 12.22
C PRO A 35 -2.42 -2.40 12.11
N PHE A 36 -1.55 -2.12 11.15
CA PHE A 36 -0.35 -2.92 10.93
C PHE A 36 0.69 -2.63 12.01
N THR A 37 1.39 -3.66 12.44
CA THR A 37 2.56 -3.55 13.32
C THR A 37 3.87 -3.78 12.57
N ASP A 38 3.78 -4.16 11.29
CA ASP A 38 4.89 -4.28 10.35
C ASP A 38 4.49 -3.62 9.03
N SER A 39 5.36 -2.75 8.52
CA SER A 39 5.25 -2.12 7.20
C SER A 39 5.09 -3.12 6.05
N ARG A 40 5.57 -4.36 6.18
CA ARG A 40 5.43 -5.39 5.13
C ARG A 40 3.96 -5.78 4.92
N ASP A 41 3.19 -5.89 6.01
CA ASP A 41 1.76 -6.18 5.94
C ASP A 41 0.99 -5.00 5.34
N GLU A 42 1.38 -3.77 5.69
CA GLU A 42 0.83 -2.56 5.09
C GLU A 42 1.10 -2.53 3.58
N LEU A 43 2.36 -2.70 3.15
CA LEU A 43 2.76 -2.74 1.75
C LEU A 43 2.00 -3.80 0.97
N LYS A 44 1.87 -5.01 1.55
CA LYS A 44 1.09 -6.08 0.93
C LYS A 44 -0.36 -5.66 0.73
N ALA A 45 -1.00 -5.12 1.76
CA ALA A 45 -2.39 -4.65 1.66
C ALA A 45 -2.55 -3.51 0.63
N LEU A 46 -1.58 -2.61 0.53
CA LEU A 46 -1.58 -1.53 -0.47
C LEU A 46 -1.45 -2.07 -1.89
N PHE A 47 -0.50 -2.99 -2.13
CA PHE A 47 -0.33 -3.60 -3.45
C PHE A 47 -1.52 -4.46 -3.85
N ASP A 48 -2.06 -5.27 -2.92
CA ASP A 48 -3.26 -6.06 -3.14
C ASP A 48 -4.50 -5.17 -3.41
N ALA A 49 -4.53 -3.94 -2.87
CA ALA A 49 -5.55 -2.93 -3.17
C ALA A 49 -5.40 -2.26 -4.54
N GLY A 50 -4.31 -2.54 -5.28
CA GLY A 50 -4.08 -2.04 -6.63
C GLY A 50 -3.56 -0.61 -6.71
N VAL A 51 -2.85 -0.11 -5.70
CA VAL A 51 -2.23 1.22 -5.79
C VAL A 51 -1.16 1.25 -6.89
N ASP A 52 -1.03 2.38 -7.58
CA ASP A 52 -0.12 2.53 -8.71
C ASP A 52 1.32 2.83 -8.27
N GLY A 53 1.51 3.23 -7.01
CA GLY A 53 2.82 3.54 -6.46
C GLY A 53 2.80 3.85 -4.97
N VAL A 54 3.97 3.72 -4.34
CA VAL A 54 4.19 4.04 -2.92
C VAL A 54 5.44 4.90 -2.77
N TRP A 55 5.37 5.88 -1.89
CA TRP A 55 6.50 6.59 -1.33
C TRP A 55 6.84 5.95 0.01
N ALA A 56 8.03 5.36 0.09
CA ALA A 56 8.52 4.69 1.28
C ALA A 56 9.84 5.31 1.74
N ASP A 57 9.98 5.56 3.04
CA ASP A 57 11.24 6.01 3.64
C ASP A 57 12.29 4.88 3.63
N PHE A 58 11.83 3.63 3.58
CA PHE A 58 12.63 2.41 3.48
C PHE A 58 12.33 1.67 2.17
N PRO A 59 12.79 2.19 1.01
CA PRO A 59 12.39 1.67 -0.30
C PRO A 59 12.83 0.22 -0.56
N ALA A 60 13.86 -0.27 0.14
CA ALA A 60 14.28 -1.67 0.03
C ALA A 60 13.16 -2.63 0.46
N THR A 61 12.45 -2.33 1.55
CA THR A 61 11.30 -3.11 2.04
C THR A 61 10.15 -3.08 1.04
N ALA A 62 9.86 -1.93 0.44
CA ALA A 62 8.82 -1.81 -0.60
C ALA A 62 9.15 -2.64 -1.85
N VAL A 63 10.42 -2.64 -2.30
CA VAL A 63 10.86 -3.44 -3.45
C VAL A 63 10.82 -4.94 -3.14
N GLU A 64 11.24 -5.34 -1.94
CA GLU A 64 11.17 -6.73 -1.46
C GLU A 64 9.73 -7.26 -1.54
N VAL A 65 8.77 -6.54 -0.95
CA VAL A 65 7.35 -6.97 -0.91
C VAL A 65 6.71 -6.93 -2.30
N ARG A 66 7.02 -5.93 -3.13
CA ARG A 66 6.49 -5.87 -4.51
C ARG A 66 6.92 -7.09 -5.33
N GLY A 67 8.18 -7.49 -5.22
CA GLY A 67 8.70 -8.68 -5.92
C GLY A 67 8.00 -9.97 -5.51
N GLN A 68 7.54 -10.08 -4.26
CA GLN A 68 6.78 -11.23 -3.77
C GLN A 68 5.30 -11.23 -4.22
N ALA A 69 4.75 -10.07 -4.58
CA ALA A 69 3.37 -9.93 -5.04
C ALA A 69 3.20 -10.23 -6.54
N GLU A 70 4.30 -10.29 -7.29
CA GLU A 70 4.32 -10.59 -8.73
C GLU A 70 4.44 -12.09 -9.04
N ASP A 71 4.69 -12.93 -8.02
CA ASP A 71 4.80 -14.41 -8.08
C ASP A 71 3.46 -15.13 -7.80
#